data_AF-A0A8C5HJK5-F1
#
_entry.id   AF-A0A8C5HJK5-F1
#
_cell.length_a   1.000
_cell.length_b   1.000
_cell.length_c   1.000
_cell.angle_alpha   90.00
_cell.angle_beta   90.00
_cell.angle_gamma   90.00
#
_symmetry.space_group_name_H-M   'P 1'
#
loop_
_entity.id
_entity.type
_entity.pdbx_description
1 polymer ?
#
loop_
_entity_poly.entity_id
_entity_poly.type
_entity_poly.pdbx_seq_one_letter_code
_entity_poly.pdbx_strand_id
1 'polypeptide(L)'
;MISEKNAIVHLNELRPGLQYEIVSKTSPVHAPVFSASVEVNGFHFEGQGPSKRWAKMRAAELALQSFVQFPNASQAHATMASFTTPPLL
;
A
#
# COMPACT_ATOMS: atom_id res chain seq x y z
N MET A 1 13.33 -11.56 -12.35
CA MET A 1 13.43 -10.20 -11.76
C MET A 1 12.09 -9.52 -12.01
N ILE A 2 11.20 -9.53 -11.03
CA ILE A 2 9.89 -8.88 -11.14
C ILE A 2 10.17 -7.38 -11.01
N SER A 3 10.23 -6.71 -12.16
CA SER A 3 10.58 -5.30 -12.24
C SER A 3 9.52 -4.50 -11.49
N GLU A 4 9.86 -3.85 -10.38
CA GLU A 4 8.99 -2.88 -9.66
C GLU A 4 8.39 -1.81 -10.61
N LYS A 5 8.97 -1.64 -11.81
CA LYS A 5 8.39 -0.85 -12.88
C LYS A 5 7.02 -1.36 -13.34
N ASN A 6 6.78 -2.66 -13.42
CA ASN A 6 5.56 -3.18 -14.05
C ASN A 6 4.29 -2.76 -13.28
N ALA A 7 4.25 -2.98 -11.96
CA ALA A 7 3.07 -2.61 -11.17
C ALA A 7 2.90 -1.09 -11.02
N ILE A 8 3.99 -0.37 -10.76
CA ILE A 8 3.93 1.09 -10.55
C ILE A 8 3.58 1.81 -11.85
N VAL A 9 4.19 1.41 -12.97
CA VAL A 9 3.91 2.02 -14.29
C VAL A 9 2.48 1.72 -14.69
N HIS A 10 2.02 0.47 -14.59
CA HIS A 10 0.66 0.12 -14.96
C HIS A 10 -0.38 0.86 -14.11
N LEU A 11 -0.14 1.00 -12.80
CA LEU A 11 -1.04 1.77 -11.94
C LEU A 11 -1.06 3.26 -12.31
N ASN A 12 0.08 3.83 -12.69
CA ASN A 12 0.18 5.20 -13.15
C ASN A 12 -0.44 5.43 -14.55
N GLU A 13 -0.46 4.41 -15.42
CA GLU A 13 -1.19 4.44 -16.69
C GLU A 13 -2.71 4.46 -16.49
N LEU A 14 -3.21 3.71 -15.51
CA LEU A 14 -4.64 3.65 -15.17
C LEU A 14 -5.12 4.94 -14.49
N ARG A 15 -4.30 5.50 -13.60
CA ARG A 15 -4.60 6.76 -12.94
C ARG A 15 -3.33 7.61 -12.82
N PRO A 16 -3.12 8.59 -13.72
CA PRO A 16 -2.01 9.51 -13.58
C PRO A 16 -2.23 10.44 -12.38
N GLY A 17 -1.14 10.84 -11.73
CA GLY A 17 -1.18 11.77 -10.58
C GLY A 17 -1.45 11.12 -9.22
N LEU A 18 -1.29 9.80 -9.11
CA LEU A 18 -1.38 9.09 -7.84
C LEU A 18 -0.28 9.52 -6.86
N GLN A 19 -0.67 9.74 -5.61
CA GLN A 19 0.25 10.10 -4.54
C GLN A 19 0.67 8.85 -3.77
N TYR A 20 1.98 8.63 -3.70
CA TYR A 20 2.56 7.57 -2.88
C TYR A 20 3.21 8.19 -1.65
N GLU A 21 2.78 7.75 -0.48
CA GLU A 21 3.45 8.05 0.78
C GLU A 21 4.38 6.89 1.14
N ILE A 22 5.59 7.18 1.60
CA ILE A 22 6.53 6.15 2.06
C ILE A 22 6.83 6.42 3.53
N VAL A 23 6.49 5.47 4.39
CA VAL A 23 6.82 5.49 5.80
C VAL A 23 7.92 4.47 6.06
N SER A 24 9.06 4.92 6.56
CA SER A 24 10.12 4.00 7.01
C SER A 24 9.87 3.65 8.47
N LYS A 25 9.75 2.36 8.78
CA LYS A 25 9.66 1.84 10.14
C LYS A 25 10.90 1.00 10.44
N THR A 26 11.79 1.54 11.25
CA THR A 26 12.98 0.81 11.69
C THR A 26 12.60 -0.08 12.88
N SER A 27 12.46 -1.39 12.66
CA SER A 27 12.34 -2.39 13.72
C SER A 27 13.21 -3.59 13.39
N PRO A 28 13.71 -4.32 14.39
CA PRO A 28 15.04 -4.09 15.00
C PRO A 28 16.13 -3.58 14.04
N VAL A 29 17.21 -2.99 14.57
CA VAL A 29 18.31 -2.31 13.83
C VAL A 29 18.87 -3.09 12.62
N HIS A 30 18.73 -4.42 12.59
CA HIS A 30 19.23 -5.30 11.54
C HIS A 30 18.24 -5.61 10.41
N ALA A 31 16.96 -5.21 10.49
CA ALA A 31 15.93 -5.59 9.52
C ALA A 31 14.93 -4.46 9.22
N PRO A 32 15.36 -3.34 8.59
CA PRO A 32 14.47 -2.21 8.33
C PRO A 32 13.28 -2.61 7.46
N VAL A 33 12.08 -2.21 7.89
CA VAL A 33 10.85 -2.39 7.13
C VAL A 33 10.43 -1.04 6.57
N PHE A 34 10.11 -1.02 5.28
CA PHE A 34 9.53 0.14 4.62
C PHE A 34 8.06 -0.17 4.35
N SER A 35 7.19 0.75 4.74
CA SER A 35 5.80 0.79 4.34
C SER A 35 5.63 1.85 3.26
N ALA A 36 4.80 1.59 2.27
CA ALA A 36 4.37 2.58 1.30
C ALA A 36 2.86 2.48 1.15
N SER A 37 2.18 3.60 1.05
CA SER A 37 0.75 3.68 0.83
C SER A 37 0.44 4.46 -0.45
N VAL A 38 -0.65 4.12 -1.11
CA VAL A 38 -1.18 4.84 -2.27
C VAL A 38 -2.70 4.94 -2.15
N GLU A 39 -3.25 6.11 -2.45
CA GLU A 39 -4.69 6.31 -2.51
C GLU A 39 -5.19 6.24 -3.96
N VAL A 40 -6.07 5.30 -4.27
CA VAL A 40 -6.69 5.14 -5.59
C VAL A 40 -8.21 5.14 -5.42
N ASN A 41 -8.91 6.05 -6.10
CA ASN A 41 -10.37 6.17 -6.03
C ASN A 41 -10.91 6.35 -4.58
N GLY A 42 -10.15 6.95 -3.67
CA GLY A 42 -10.51 7.09 -2.25
C GLY A 42 -10.18 5.86 -1.38
N PHE A 43 -9.52 4.85 -1.94
CA PHE A 43 -9.05 3.66 -1.23
C PHE A 43 -7.57 3.73 -0.96
N HIS A 44 -7.19 3.50 0.29
CA HIS A 44 -5.80 3.42 0.71
C HIS A 44 -5.29 1.98 0.64
N PHE A 45 -4.18 1.78 -0.08
CA PHE A 45 -3.49 0.49 -0.18
C PHE A 45 -2.10 0.63 0.42
N GLU A 46 -1.79 -0.17 1.43
CA GLU A 46 -0.46 -0.20 2.06
C GLU A 46 0.31 -1.47 1.67
N GLY A 47 1.54 -1.29 1.19
CA GLY A 47 2.50 -2.36 0.93
C GLY A 47 3.73 -2.23 1.82
N GLN A 48 4.29 -3.35 2.24
CA GLN A 48 5.48 -3.39 3.09
C GLN A 48 6.60 -4.23 2.46
N GLY A 49 7.85 -3.90 2.76
CA GLY A 49 8.98 -4.69 2.31
C GLY A 49 10.34 -4.23 2.86
N PRO A 50 11.41 -4.96 2.54
CA PRO A 50 12.77 -4.68 3.03
C PRO A 50 13.41 -3.44 2.38
N SER A 51 12.76 -2.85 1.37
CA SER A 51 13.20 -1.61 0.73
C SER A 51 12.01 -0.72 0.37
N LYS A 52 12.24 0.60 0.26
CA LYS A 52 11.24 1.57 -0.20
C LYS A 52 10.61 1.18 -1.54
N ARG A 53 11.42 0.58 -2.42
CA ARG A 53 11.02 0.18 -3.77
C ARG A 53 10.07 -1.02 -3.71
N TRP A 54 10.39 -2.00 -2.85
CA TRP A 54 9.55 -3.18 -2.63
C TRP A 54 8.21 -2.81 -2.00
N ALA A 55 8.23 -1.92 -1.00
CA ALA A 55 7.04 -1.39 -0.36
C ALA A 55 6.12 -0.70 -1.38
N LYS A 56 6.67 0.16 -2.24
CA LYS A 56 5.92 0.84 -3.32
C LYS A 56 5.33 -0.12 -4.33
N MET A 57 6.11 -1.10 -4.80
CA MET A 57 5.59 -2.10 -5.72
C MET A 57 4.43 -2.88 -5.08
N ARG A 58 4.57 -3.27 -3.80
CA ARG A 58 3.52 -4.01 -3.11
C ARG A 58 2.24 -3.20 -2.96
N ALA A 59 2.35 -1.90 -2.65
CA ALA A 59 1.21 -0.99 -2.60
C ALA A 59 0.54 -0.87 -3.98
N ALA A 60 1.35 -0.76 -5.05
CA ALA A 60 0.84 -0.67 -6.40
C ALA A 60 0.16 -1.97 -6.87
N GLU A 61 0.69 -3.15 -6.52
CA GLU A 61 0.07 -4.44 -6.81
C GLU A 61 -1.33 -4.55 -6.19
N LEU A 62 -1.46 -4.20 -4.91
CA LEU A 62 -2.75 -4.24 -4.20
C LEU A 62 -3.76 -3.28 -4.82
N ALA A 63 -3.32 -2.07 -5.16
CA ALA A 63 -4.15 -1.10 -5.84
C ALA A 63 -4.58 -1.56 -7.25
N LEU A 64 -3.69 -2.16 -8.03
CA LEU A 64 -4.01 -2.74 -9.34
C LEU A 64 -5.03 -3.87 -9.23
N GLN A 65 -4.84 -4.79 -8.27
CA GLN A 65 -5.79 -5.87 -8.03
C GLN A 65 -7.17 -5.33 -7.66
N SER A 66 -7.24 -4.25 -6.87
CA SER A 66 -8.50 -3.61 -6.54
C SER A 66 -9.12 -2.89 -7.74
N PHE A 67 -8.29 -2.26 -8.59
CA PHE A 67 -8.76 -1.53 -9.78
C PHE A 67 -9.42 -2.46 -10.80
N VAL A 68 -8.84 -3.66 -11.03
CA VAL A 68 -9.40 -4.66 -11.95
C VAL A 68 -10.64 -5.33 -11.38
N GLN A 69 -10.65 -5.66 -10.09
CA GLN A 69 -11.78 -6.32 -9.45
C GLN A 69 -12.99 -5.38 -9.30
N PHE A 70 -12.74 -4.09 -9.11
CA PHE A 70 -13.79 -3.12 -8.89
C PHE A 70 -13.44 -1.77 -9.54
N PRO A 71 -13.69 -1.60 -10.85
CA PRO A 71 -13.57 -0.29 -11.50
C PRO A 71 -14.52 0.76 -10.89
N ASN A 72 -15.48 0.32 -10.07
CA ASN A 72 -16.44 1.13 -9.33
C ASN A 72 -16.67 0.59 -7.89
N ALA A 73 -15.63 0.19 -7.15
CA ALA A 73 -15.79 -0.14 -5.71
C ALA A 73 -16.13 1.13 -4.93
N SER A 74 -17.36 1.60 -4.99
CA SER A 74 -17.91 2.38 -3.91
C SER A 74 -18.05 1.41 -2.74
N GLN A 75 -17.32 1.64 -1.65
CA GLN A 75 -17.36 0.92 -0.36
C GLN A 75 -16.32 -0.21 -0.18
N ALA A 76 -15.16 0.17 0.35
CA ALA A 76 -14.36 -0.67 1.25
C ALA A 76 -14.07 0.18 2.50
N HIS A 77 -15.13 0.48 3.25
CA HIS A 77 -15.01 0.91 4.63
C HIS A 77 -14.44 -0.27 5.44
N ALA A 78 -13.52 0.07 6.35
CA ALA A 78 -13.07 -0.71 7.51
C ALA A 78 -12.08 -1.87 7.28
N THR A 79 -10.80 -1.64 7.60
CA THR A 79 -10.06 -2.48 8.57
C THR A 79 -8.72 -1.83 9.02
N MET A 80 -8.70 -0.55 9.43
CA MET A 80 -7.47 0.07 9.96
C MET A 80 -7.77 0.95 11.18
N ALA A 81 -8.55 0.44 12.13
CA ALA A 81 -8.70 1.07 13.45
C ALA A 81 -9.22 0.08 14.49
N SER A 82 -8.41 -0.92 14.85
CA SER A 82 -8.52 -1.58 16.16
C SER A 82 -7.15 -1.58 16.83
N PHE A 83 -6.59 -0.37 16.98
CA PHE A 83 -5.67 -0.07 18.07
C PHE A 83 -6.53 0.20 19.30
N THR A 84 -6.52 -0.69 20.30
CA THR A 84 -6.55 -0.37 21.74
C THR A 84 -6.78 -1.64 22.54
N THR A 85 -5.73 -2.03 23.24
CA THR A 85 -5.69 -2.85 24.46
C THR A 85 -7.01 -2.91 25.26
N PRO A 86 -7.49 -4.10 25.66
CA PRO A 86 -8.48 -4.19 26.73
C PRO A 86 -7.83 -3.75 28.07
N PRO A 87 -8.53 -2.98 28.92
CA PRO A 87 -8.07 -2.66 30.26
C PRO A 87 -8.11 -3.91 31.15
N LEU A 88 -7.15 -4.00 32.07
CA LEU A 88 -7.02 -5.04 33.08
C LEU A 88 -8.25 -5.09 33.99
N LEU A 89 -8.75 -6.31 34.24
CA LEU A 89 -9.50 -6.70 35.43
C LEU A 89 -8.75 -7.84 36.12
#